data_AF-A0A3P8BG74-F1
#
_entry.id   AF-A0A3P8BG74-F1
#
_cell.length_a   1.000
_cell.length_b   1.000
_cell.length_c   1.000
_cell.angle_alpha   90.00
_cell.angle_beta   90.00
_cell.angle_gamma   90.00
#
_symmetry.space_group_name_H-M   'P 1'
#
loop_
_entity.id
_entity.type
_entity.pdbx_description
1 polymer ?
#
loop_
_entity_poly.entity_id
_entity_poly.type
_entity_poly.pdbx_seq_one_letter_code
_entity_poly.pdbx_strand_id
1 'polypeptide(L)'
;MEDVKTFTYLGSMIDERGGSDADVKARTSKARATYLQLRNVWNSEQLSTNTRVRIFNTNVKTVLLYGAETWRTTKAIIQKIQMFINSCLRKILQIRWPNTINNNVLWERTNQIPVEEEIRRKRWKWIGHT
;
A
#
# COMPACT_ATOMS: atom_id res chain seq x y z
N MET A 1 -35.50 3.50 20.12
CA MET A 1 -34.09 3.78 19.79
C MET A 1 -33.96 3.51 18.31
N GLU A 2 -33.69 4.52 17.50
CA GLU A 2 -33.50 4.35 16.06
C GLU A 2 -32.09 3.82 15.82
N ASP A 3 -31.98 2.58 15.32
CA ASP A 3 -30.72 2.00 14.85
C ASP A 3 -30.29 2.73 13.57
N VAL A 4 -29.40 3.70 13.70
CA VAL A 4 -28.79 4.40 12.57
C VAL A 4 -27.76 3.45 11.93
N LYS A 5 -28.18 2.75 10.87
CA LYS A 5 -27.43 1.68 10.17
C LYS A 5 -26.14 2.14 9.46
N THR A 6 -25.91 3.44 9.33
CA THR A 6 -24.75 4.00 8.63
C THR A 6 -24.41 5.37 9.19
N PHE A 7 -23.13 5.61 9.52
CA PHE A 7 -22.64 6.96 9.83
C PHE A 7 -21.36 7.27 9.06
N THR A 8 -21.22 8.53 8.67
CA THR A 8 -20.02 9.03 7.99
C THR A 8 -19.18 9.79 9.00
N TYR A 9 -17.99 9.29 9.31
CA TYR A 9 -17.01 9.99 10.15
C TYR A 9 -15.74 10.28 9.35
N LEU A 10 -15.40 11.56 9.23
CA LEU A 10 -14.21 12.05 8.52
C LEU A 10 -14.04 11.46 7.10
N GLY A 11 -15.16 11.28 6.38
CA GLY A 11 -15.18 10.78 5.01
C GLY A 11 -15.12 9.25 4.87
N SER A 12 -15.13 8.50 5.97
CA SER A 12 -15.28 7.03 5.96
C SER A 12 -16.70 6.64 6.37
N MET A 13 -17.37 5.82 5.55
CA MET A 13 -18.65 5.20 5.93
C MET A 13 -18.39 4.01 6.83
N ILE A 14 -18.97 4.04 8.03
CA ILE A 14 -18.94 2.95 8.99
C ILE A 14 -20.33 2.30 8.96
N ASP A 15 -20.39 1.09 8.39
CA ASP A 15 -21.56 0.21 8.37
C ASP A 15 -21.31 -1.04 9.24
N GLU A 16 -22.35 -1.82 9.55
CA GLU A 16 -22.24 -3.07 10.33
C GLU A 16 -21.29 -4.11 9.71
N ARG A 17 -20.94 -3.98 8.42
CA ARG A 17 -20.01 -4.85 7.68
C ARG A 17 -18.60 -4.27 7.55
N GLY A 18 -18.34 -3.08 8.09
CA GLY A 18 -17.07 -2.38 8.11
C GLY A 18 -16.58 -1.97 6.72
N GLY A 19 -17.10 -0.86 6.16
CA GLY A 19 -16.78 -0.19 4.88
C GLY A 19 -15.30 0.03 4.45
N SER A 20 -14.34 -0.54 5.18
CA SER A 20 -12.90 -0.58 4.83
C SER A 20 -12.60 -1.34 3.54
N ASP A 21 -13.35 -2.39 3.15
CA ASP A 21 -13.04 -3.15 1.93
C ASP A 21 -13.25 -2.31 0.66
N ALA A 22 -14.31 -1.49 0.64
CA ALA A 22 -14.57 -0.56 -0.46
C ALA A 22 -13.49 0.51 -0.57
N ASP A 23 -13.06 1.10 0.56
CA ASP A 23 -11.98 2.10 0.55
C ASP A 23 -10.65 1.47 0.13
N VAL A 24 -10.26 0.31 0.69
CA VAL A 24 -9.05 -0.43 0.28
C VAL A 24 -9.05 -0.72 -1.22
N LYS A 25 -10.20 -1.15 -1.77
CA LYS A 25 -10.35 -1.42 -3.20
C LYS A 25 -10.20 -0.15 -4.03
N ALA A 26 -10.86 0.94 -3.64
CA ALA A 26 -10.74 2.23 -4.32
C ALA A 26 -9.30 2.76 -4.30
N ARG A 27 -8.62 2.64 -3.16
CA ARG A 27 -7.22 3.07 -2.96
C ARG A 27 -6.24 2.24 -3.77
N THR A 28 -6.44 0.93 -3.81
CA THR A 28 -5.65 0.02 -4.64
C THR A 28 -5.81 0.35 -6.13
N SER A 29 -7.02 0.67 -6.58
CA SER A 29 -7.27 1.09 -7.97
C SER A 29 -6.56 2.42 -8.29
N LYS A 30 -6.65 3.41 -7.39
CA LYS A 30 -5.95 4.69 -7.55
C LYS A 30 -4.43 4.51 -7.58
N ALA A 31 -3.88 3.76 -6.63
CA ALA A 31 -2.44 3.45 -6.57
C ALA A 31 -1.96 2.73 -7.84
N ARG A 32 -2.76 1.80 -8.37
CA ARG A 32 -2.47 1.15 -9.65
C ARG A 32 -2.44 2.15 -10.81
N ALA A 33 -3.42 3.06 -10.88
CA ALA A 33 -3.44 4.10 -11.92
C ALA A 33 -2.20 5.01 -11.82
N THR A 34 -1.86 5.48 -10.63
CA THR A 34 -0.65 6.29 -10.38
C THR A 34 0.62 5.53 -10.77
N TYR A 35 0.72 4.24 -10.42
CA TYR A 35 1.86 3.40 -10.84
C TYR A 35 1.96 3.32 -12.37
N LEU A 36 0.84 3.15 -13.07
CA LEU A 36 0.84 3.08 -14.54
C LEU A 36 1.19 4.42 -15.21
N GLN A 37 0.77 5.54 -14.64
CA GLN A 37 1.14 6.88 -15.13
C GLN A 37 2.65 7.10 -15.06
N LEU A 38 3.32 6.53 -14.05
CA LEU A 38 4.76 6.62 -13.85
C LEU A 38 5.56 5.57 -14.64
N ARG A 39 4.97 4.91 -15.67
CA ARG A 39 5.65 3.86 -16.46
C ARG A 39 7.04 4.24 -16.96
N ASN A 40 7.22 5.49 -17.38
CA ASN A 40 8.49 5.97 -17.94
C ASN A 40 9.57 6.02 -16.84
N VAL A 41 9.19 6.29 -15.60
CA VAL A 41 10.10 6.28 -14.45
C VAL A 41 10.60 4.85 -14.16
N TRP A 42 9.72 3.86 -14.24
CA TRP A 42 10.07 2.46 -13.94
C TRP A 42 11.00 1.85 -14.99
N ASN A 43 10.82 2.28 -16.25
CA ASN A 43 11.59 1.81 -17.40
C ASN A 43 12.86 2.64 -17.68
N SER A 44 13.06 3.76 -16.99
CA SER A 44 14.24 4.59 -17.20
C SER A 44 15.51 3.91 -16.68
N GLU A 45 16.52 3.81 -17.55
CA GLU A 45 17.86 3.33 -17.21
C GLU A 45 18.70 4.39 -16.48
N GLN A 46 18.34 5.68 -16.64
CA GLN A 46 19.04 6.79 -16.00
C GLN A 46 18.78 6.87 -14.49
N LEU A 47 17.69 6.27 -14.02
CA LEU A 47 17.29 6.31 -12.61
C LEU A 47 17.80 5.10 -11.86
N SER A 48 18.57 5.36 -10.80
CA SER A 48 18.98 4.32 -9.86
C SER A 48 17.76 3.63 -9.24
N THR A 49 17.93 2.35 -8.88
CA THR A 49 16.90 1.56 -8.22
C THR A 49 16.38 2.25 -6.94
N ASN A 50 17.28 2.82 -6.14
CA ASN A 50 16.91 3.54 -4.92
C ASN A 50 15.99 4.73 -5.22
N THR A 51 16.31 5.51 -6.26
CA THR A 51 15.48 6.65 -6.69
C THR A 51 14.09 6.19 -7.11
N ARG A 52 13.99 5.11 -7.90
CA ARG A 52 12.69 4.54 -8.31
C ARG A 52 11.88 4.05 -7.10
N VAL A 53 12.51 3.39 -6.13
CA VAL A 53 11.85 2.97 -4.88
C VAL A 53 11.37 4.18 -4.07
N ARG A 54 12.16 5.26 -3.98
CA ARG A 54 11.73 6.51 -3.32
C ARG A 54 10.52 7.15 -4.00
N ILE A 55 10.49 7.19 -5.33
CA ILE A 55 9.35 7.70 -6.09
C ILE A 55 8.11 6.83 -5.85
N PHE A 56 8.27 5.50 -5.85
CA PHE A 56 7.18 4.57 -5.52
C PHE A 56 6.62 4.82 -4.12
N ASN A 57 7.49 4.95 -3.11
CA ASN A 57 7.08 5.19 -1.72
C ASN A 57 6.33 6.51 -1.55
N THR A 58 6.74 7.56 -2.26
CA THR A 58 6.17 8.92 -2.13
C THR A 58 4.88 9.12 -2.92
N ASN A 59 4.71 8.43 -4.06
CA ASN A 59 3.55 8.65 -4.95
C ASN A 59 2.53 7.52 -4.88
N VAL A 60 2.99 6.27 -4.96
CA VAL A 60 2.09 5.11 -5.08
C VAL A 60 1.70 4.61 -3.69
N LYS A 61 2.69 4.43 -2.81
CA LYS A 61 2.48 3.85 -1.48
C LYS A 61 1.71 4.79 -0.55
N THR A 62 1.91 6.10 -0.67
CA THR A 62 1.12 7.13 0.03
C THR A 62 -0.35 7.07 -0.36
N VAL A 63 -0.67 7.02 -1.65
CA VAL A 63 -2.06 6.88 -2.15
C VAL A 63 -2.67 5.58 -1.68
N LEU A 64 -1.90 4.50 -1.73
CA LEU A 64 -2.33 3.17 -1.33
C LEU A 64 -2.64 3.09 0.16
N LEU A 65 -1.84 3.70 1.04
CA LEU A 65 -1.95 3.58 2.50
C LEU A 65 -2.59 4.81 3.17
N TYR A 66 -3.18 5.71 2.41
CA TYR A 66 -3.87 6.86 2.95
C TYR A 66 -5.12 6.42 3.71
N GLY A 67 -5.26 6.84 4.97
CA GLY A 67 -6.36 6.44 5.84
C GLY A 67 -6.22 5.01 6.38
N ALA A 68 -5.07 4.36 6.17
CA ALA A 68 -4.86 2.99 6.66
C ALA A 68 -4.86 2.91 8.20
N GLU A 69 -4.68 4.03 8.90
CA GLU A 69 -4.80 4.10 10.35
C GLU A 69 -6.21 3.67 10.82
N THR A 70 -7.25 4.03 10.08
CA THR A 70 -8.66 3.82 10.45
C THR A 70 -9.28 2.55 9.85
N TRP A 71 -8.57 1.81 9.00
CA TRP A 71 -9.11 0.61 8.38
C TRP A 71 -9.24 -0.55 9.37
N ARG A 72 -10.24 -1.41 9.18
CA ARG A 72 -10.25 -2.75 9.77
C ARG A 72 -9.28 -3.64 9.00
N THR A 73 -8.04 -3.75 9.47
CA THR A 73 -6.99 -4.57 8.82
C THR A 73 -7.20 -6.05 9.09
N THR A 74 -7.90 -6.73 8.19
CA THR A 74 -7.94 -8.20 8.18
C THR A 74 -6.67 -8.75 7.54
N LYS A 75 -6.28 -9.97 7.91
CA LYS A 75 -5.13 -10.67 7.30
C LYS A 75 -5.25 -10.74 5.76
N ALA A 76 -6.46 -10.94 5.25
CA ALA A 76 -6.73 -10.99 3.82
C ALA A 76 -6.48 -9.63 3.12
N ILE A 77 -6.90 -8.51 3.74
CA ILE A 77 -6.64 -7.16 3.22
C ILE A 77 -5.14 -6.87 3.20
N ILE A 78 -4.44 -7.13 4.32
CA ILE A 78 -2.98 -6.94 4.43
C ILE A 78 -2.27 -7.74 3.34
N GLN A 79 -2.63 -9.01 3.14
CA GLN A 79 -2.04 -9.86 2.12
C GLN A 79 -2.27 -9.31 0.70
N LYS A 80 -3.47 -8.84 0.37
CA LYS A 80 -3.77 -8.22 -0.93
C LYS A 80 -2.91 -6.99 -1.19
N ILE A 81 -2.78 -6.10 -0.20
CA ILE A 81 -1.95 -4.90 -0.28
C ILE A 81 -0.46 -5.28 -0.43
N GLN A 82 0.02 -6.24 0.38
CA GLN A 82 1.40 -6.71 0.32
C GLN A 82 1.74 -7.32 -1.05
N MET A 83 0.84 -8.13 -1.62
CA MET A 83 1.01 -8.71 -2.95
C MET A 83 1.12 -7.63 -4.03
N PHE A 84 0.29 -6.59 -3.95
CA PHE A 84 0.37 -5.45 -4.86
C PHE A 84 1.70 -4.71 -4.75
N ILE A 85 2.14 -4.36 -3.53
CA ILE A 85 3.43 -3.70 -3.29
C ILE A 85 4.58 -4.56 -3.80
N ASN A 86 4.61 -5.85 -3.45
CA ASN A 86 5.68 -6.77 -3.86
C ASN A 86 5.72 -6.95 -5.39
N SER A 87 4.58 -6.94 -6.07
CA SER A 87 4.52 -6.96 -7.53
C SER A 87 5.17 -5.72 -8.13
N CYS A 88 4.86 -4.54 -7.59
CA CYS A 88 5.45 -3.27 -8.03
C CYS A 88 6.96 -3.23 -7.80
N LEU A 89 7.43 -3.66 -6.62
CA LEU A 89 8.86 -3.68 -6.28
C LEU A 89 9.65 -4.62 -7.19
N ARG A 90 9.13 -5.82 -7.49
CA ARG A 90 9.79 -6.75 -8.44
C ARG A 90 9.95 -6.13 -9.83
N LYS A 91 8.94 -5.41 -10.32
CA LYS A 91 9.00 -4.69 -11.60
C LYS A 91 10.00 -3.54 -11.56
N ILE A 92 10.08 -2.79 -10.45
CA ILE A 92 11.08 -1.73 -10.26
C ILE A 92 12.50 -2.30 -10.26
N LEU A 93 12.71 -3.48 -9.66
CA LEU A 93 13.97 -4.22 -9.69
C LEU A 93 14.24 -4.90 -11.05
N GLN A 94 13.36 -4.74 -12.05
CA GLN A 94 13.45 -5.38 -13.37
C GLN A 94 13.59 -6.92 -13.29
N ILE A 95 12.99 -7.54 -12.26
CA ILE A 95 12.98 -8.99 -12.10
C ILE A 95 11.93 -9.56 -13.04
N ARG A 96 12.41 -10.17 -14.12
CA ARG A 96 11.60 -10.83 -15.14
C ARG A 96 11.68 -12.35 -14.96
N TRP A 97 10.60 -13.04 -15.29
CA TRP A 97 10.61 -14.50 -15.39
C TRP A 97 11.73 -14.93 -16.37
N PRO A 98 12.49 -16.01 -16.09
CA PRO A 98 12.32 -17.03 -15.05
C PRO A 98 12.95 -16.68 -13.69
N ASN A 99 13.61 -15.52 -13.55
CA ASN A 99 14.28 -15.13 -12.32
C ASN A 99 13.26 -14.90 -11.20
N THR A 100 13.41 -15.65 -10.10
CA THR A 100 12.54 -15.56 -8.92
C THR A 100 13.39 -15.22 -7.70
N ILE A 101 12.90 -14.28 -6.87
CA ILE A 101 13.52 -13.95 -5.58
C ILE A 101 12.52 -14.09 -4.44
N ASN A 102 13.04 -14.49 -3.28
CA ASN A 102 12.29 -14.50 -2.03
C ASN A 102 11.83 -13.08 -1.65
N ASN A 103 10.68 -12.97 -1.00
CA ASN A 103 10.16 -11.71 -0.45
C ASN A 103 11.14 -11.06 0.54
N ASN A 104 11.87 -11.83 1.35
CA ASN A 104 12.83 -11.25 2.31
C ASN A 104 13.98 -10.52 1.57
N VAL A 105 14.56 -11.17 0.56
CA VAL A 105 15.61 -10.57 -0.29
C VAL A 105 15.07 -9.36 -1.07
N LEU A 106 13.81 -9.40 -1.52
CA LEU A 106 13.14 -8.26 -2.14
C LEU A 106 13.09 -7.05 -1.20
N TRP A 107 12.70 -7.28 0.06
CA TRP A 107 12.59 -6.25 1.07
C TRP A 107 13.95 -5.68 1.49
N GLU A 108 14.97 -6.53 1.65
CA GLU A 108 16.35 -6.09 1.92
C GLU A 108 16.89 -5.19 0.80
N ARG A 109 16.78 -5.61 -0.47
CA ARG A 109 17.27 -4.84 -1.63
C ARG A 109 16.56 -3.49 -1.81
N THR A 110 15.32 -3.38 -1.34
CA THR A 110 14.49 -2.16 -1.47
C THR A 110 14.42 -1.35 -0.17
N ASN A 111 15.09 -1.81 0.89
CA ASN A 111 14.98 -1.26 2.24
C ASN A 111 13.52 -1.06 2.67
N GLN A 112 12.67 -2.04 2.39
CA GLN A 112 11.25 -2.03 2.72
C GLN A 112 10.96 -2.99 3.87
N ILE A 113 9.84 -2.75 4.55
CA ILE A 113 9.29 -3.62 5.59
C ILE A 113 7.93 -4.18 5.15
N PRO A 114 7.44 -5.26 5.76
CA PRO A 114 6.08 -5.72 5.56
C PRO A 114 5.06 -4.61 5.83
N VAL A 115 4.01 -4.55 5.02
CA VAL A 115 3.00 -3.48 5.06
C VAL A 115 2.21 -3.50 6.36
N GLU A 116 2.03 -4.66 6.97
CA GLU A 116 1.42 -4.80 8.29
C GLU A 116 2.15 -3.98 9.35
N GLU A 117 3.49 -4.07 9.36
CA GLU A 117 4.35 -3.36 10.29
C GLU A 117 4.31 -1.85 10.05
N GLU A 118 4.23 -1.43 8.79
CA GLU A 118 4.10 -0.01 8.43
C GLU A 118 2.76 0.58 8.85
N ILE A 119 1.65 -0.14 8.62
CA ILE A 119 0.32 0.27 9.08
C ILE A 119 0.29 0.31 10.62
N ARG A 120 0.88 -0.68 11.28
CA ARG A 120 1.01 -0.72 12.73
C ARG A 120 1.73 0.53 13.24
N ARG A 121 2.91 0.85 12.69
CA ARG A 121 3.67 2.06 13.05
C ARG A 121 2.87 3.34 12.83
N LYS A 122 2.14 3.45 11.72
CA LYS A 122 1.26 4.60 11.44
C LYS A 122 0.18 4.75 12.51
N ARG A 123 -0.46 3.65 12.93
CA ARG A 123 -1.45 3.67 14.02
C ARG A 123 -0.85 4.10 15.34
N TRP A 124 0.31 3.58 15.74
CA TRP A 124 0.98 3.98 16.98
C TRP A 124 1.30 5.49 16.98
N LYS A 125 1.80 6.02 15.86
CA LYS A 125 2.02 7.46 15.69
C LYS A 125 0.73 8.26 15.77
N TRP A 126 -0.37 7.77 15.20
CA TRP A 126 -1.67 8.44 15.21
C TRP A 126 -2.27 8.56 16.63
N ILE A 127 -2.07 7.55 17.48
CA ILE A 127 -2.53 7.55 18.87
C ILE A 127 -1.56 8.24 19.84
N GLY A 128 -0.47 8.84 19.34
CA GLY A 128 0.46 9.62 20.15
C GLY A 128 1.60 8.83 20.80
N HIS A 129 1.82 7.57 20.42
CA HIS A 129 2.96 6.79 20.90
C HIS A 129 4.09 6.86 19.88
N THR A 130 5.27 7.29 20.35
CA THR A 130 6.48 7.46 19.53
C THR A 130 7.46 6.32 19.77
#